data_AF-A0A397UVK4-F1
#
_entry.id   AF-A0A397UVK4-F1
#
_cell.length_a   1.000
_cell.length_b   1.000
_cell.length_c   1.000
_cell.angle_alpha   90.00
_cell.angle_beta   90.00
_cell.angle_gamma   90.00
#
_symmetry.space_group_name_H-M   'P 1'
#
loop_
_entity.id
_entity.type
_entity.pdbx_description
1 polymer ?
#
loop_
_entity_poly.entity_id
_entity_poly.type
_entity_poly.pdbx_seq_one_letter_code
_entity_poly.pdbx_strand_id
1 'polypeptide(L)' 'EQNFITLFEYDSFQDWKKVGSGGFGNVHCAYSKDIEKTVALKSLHYDPANDTENGFIREIQKLKQTI' A
#
# COMPACT_ATOMS: atom_id res chain seq x y z
N GLU A 1 -19.20 6.47 -9.68
CA GLU A 1 -18.23 7.18 -8.83
C GLU A 1 -16.84 6.95 -9.40
N GLN A 2 -16.05 8.01 -9.57
CA GLN A 2 -14.69 7.91 -10.12
C GLN A 2 -13.76 7.41 -9.00
N ASN A 3 -13.20 6.23 -9.20
CA ASN A 3 -12.32 5.54 -8.25
C ASN A 3 -10.96 6.25 -8.17
N PHE A 4 -10.88 7.37 -7.45
CA PHE A 4 -9.62 8.09 -7.30
C PHE A 4 -8.64 7.28 -6.44
N ILE A 5 -7.52 6.89 -7.06
CA ILE A 5 -6.34 6.39 -6.36
C ILE A 5 -5.54 7.64 -5.99
N THR A 6 -5.35 7.87 -4.69
CA THR A 6 -4.46 8.93 -4.21
C THR A 6 -3.04 8.38 -4.21
N LEU A 7 -2.14 9.09 -4.89
CA LEU A 7 -0.72 8.76 -4.93
C LEU A 7 0.00 9.55 -3.85
N PHE A 8 0.96 8.89 -3.21
CA PHE A 8 1.86 9.48 -2.22
C PHE A 8 3.29 9.18 -2.65
N GLU A 9 4.19 10.13 -2.46
CA GLU A 9 5.62 9.90 -2.67
C GLU A 9 6.13 8.93 -1.60
N TYR A 10 6.74 7.83 -2.03
CA TYR A 10 7.17 6.77 -1.11
C TYR A 10 8.17 7.27 -0.05
N ASP A 11 9.04 8.21 -0.42
CA ASP A 11 10.05 8.78 0.47
C ASP A 11 9.50 9.89 1.39
N SER A 12 8.21 10.28 1.27
CA SER A 12 7.60 11.29 2.15
C SER A 12 7.26 10.75 3.54
N PHE A 13 7.10 9.43 3.67
CA PHE A 13 6.80 8.76 4.93
C PHE A 13 8.01 8.73 5.87
N GLN A 14 7.75 8.89 7.16
CA GLN A 14 8.78 9.00 8.21
C GLN A 14 8.59 7.95 9.30
N ASP A 15 9.59 7.79 10.17
CA ASP A 15 9.51 6.92 11.35
C ASP A 15 9.12 5.47 11.04
N TRP A 16 9.66 4.95 9.93
CA TRP A 16 9.39 3.61 9.45
C TRP A 16 9.74 2.56 10.50
N LYS A 17 8.75 1.74 10.86
CA LYS A 17 8.94 0.59 11.72
C LYS A 17 8.19 -0.61 11.15
N LYS A 18 8.89 -1.72 10.99
CA LYS A 18 8.26 -2.98 10.56
C LYS A 18 7.29 -3.45 11.64
N VAL A 19 6.05 -3.71 11.24
CA VAL A 19 4.99 -4.25 12.10
C VAL A 19 4.91 -5.76 11.95
N GLY A 20 5.07 -6.28 10.73
CA GLY A 20 5.02 -7.71 10.48
C GLY A 20 5.21 -8.07 9.02
N SER A 21 5.15 -9.37 8.74
CA SER A 21 5.25 -9.95 7.40
C SER A 21 4.35 -11.18 7.30
N GLY A 22 3.71 -11.38 6.16
CA GLY A 22 2.90 -12.55 5.87
C GLY A 22 2.93 -12.92 4.38
N GLY A 23 2.09 -13.87 3.96
CA GLY A 23 2.07 -14.38 2.58
C GLY A 23 1.75 -13.32 1.50
N PHE A 24 1.23 -12.16 1.89
CA PHE A 24 0.90 -11.05 0.99
C PHE A 24 1.87 -9.87 1.10
N GLY A 25 3.02 -10.06 1.75
CA GLY A 25 4.08 -9.06 1.87
C GLY A 25 4.33 -8.51 3.28
N ASN A 26 5.02 -7.38 3.34
CA ASN A 26 5.42 -6.73 4.59
C ASN A 26 4.44 -5.61 4.97
N VAL A 27 4.29 -5.38 6.26
CA VAL A 27 3.56 -4.23 6.81
C VAL A 27 4.50 -3.41 7.66
N HIS A 28 4.55 -2.11 7.38
CA HIS A 28 5.27 -1.11 8.17
C HIS A 28 4.25 -0.13 8.76
N CYS A 29 4.56 0.45 9.92
CA CYS A 29 3.93 1.69 10.34
C CYS A 29 4.88 2.84 10.01
N ALA A 30 4.32 3.94 9.54
CA ALA A 30 5.07 5.15 9.23
C ALA A 30 4.19 6.38 9.49
N TYR A 31 4.80 7.50 9.79
CA TYR A 31 4.13 8.79 9.87
C TYR A 31 4.07 9.44 8.49
N SER A 32 2.86 9.81 8.05
CA SER A 32 2.63 10.55 6.82
C SER A 32 2.49 12.03 7.16
N LYS A 33 3.42 12.86 6.67
CA LYS A 33 3.32 14.32 6.80
C LYS A 33 2.14 14.90 6.02
N ASP A 34 1.89 14.35 4.82
CA ASP A 34 0.84 14.85 3.91
C ASP A 34 -0.57 14.80 4.51
N ILE A 35 -0.82 13.88 5.44
CA ILE A 35 -2.12 13.71 6.12
C ILE A 35 -1.99 13.76 7.65
N GLU A 36 -0.82 14.15 8.15
CA GLU A 36 -0.46 14.30 9.56
C GLU A 36 -0.84 13.12 10.47
N LYS A 37 -0.70 11.88 9.98
CA LYS A 37 -1.14 10.66 10.69
C LYS A 37 -0.15 9.51 10.57
N THR A 38 -0.12 8.68 11.61
CA THR A 38 0.51 7.36 11.54
C THR A 38 -0.38 6.40 10.74
N VAL A 39 0.20 5.80 9.70
CA VAL A 39 -0.47 4.88 8.78
C VAL A 39 0.21 3.51 8.76
N ALA A 40 -0.53 2.50 8.31
CA ALA A 40 0.04 1.21 7.94
C ALA A 40 0.34 1.18 6.44
N LEU A 41 1.59 0.91 6.09
CA LEU A 41 2.07 0.72 4.73
C LEU A 41 2.24 -0.77 4.47
N LYS A 42 1.32 -1.35 3.69
CA LYS A 42 1.38 -2.74 3.25
C LYS A 42 1.97 -2.82 1.86
N SER A 43 3.11 -3.49 1.73
CA SER A 43 3.68 -3.85 0.43
C SER A 43 2.97 -5.08 -0.11
N LEU A 44 2.45 -5.00 -1.34
CA LEU A 44 1.91 -6.17 -2.04
C LEU A 44 3.05 -6.82 -2.83
N HIS A 45 3.03 -8.15 -2.91
CA HIS A 45 3.98 -8.89 -3.73
C HIS A 45 3.66 -8.62 -5.21
N TYR A 46 4.68 -8.30 -5.99
CA TYR A 46 4.57 -8.16 -7.44
C TYR A 46 5.70 -8.94 -8.07
N ASP A 47 5.36 -10.01 -8.79
CA ASP A 47 6.28 -10.77 -9.60
C ASP A 47 6.14 -10.33 -11.07
N PRO A 48 7.09 -9.59 -11.65
CA PRO A 48 6.98 -9.12 -13.03
C PRO A 48 6.91 -10.25 -14.08
N ALA A 49 7.26 -11.50 -13.72
CA ALA A 49 7.13 -12.64 -14.61
C ALA A 49 5.70 -13.24 -14.63
N ASN A 50 4.92 -13.04 -13.56
CA ASN A 50 3.63 -13.70 -13.36
C ASN A 50 2.46 -12.72 -13.16
N ASP A 51 2.74 -11.51 -12.68
CA ASP A 51 1.78 -10.47 -12.36
C ASP A 51 1.78 -9.39 -13.45
N THR A 52 0.59 -8.92 -13.79
CA THR A 52 0.42 -7.77 -14.69
C THR A 52 0.16 -6.53 -13.85
N GLU A 53 0.49 -5.35 -14.39
CA GLU A 53 0.12 -4.06 -13.78
C GLU A 53 -1.38 -3.99 -13.44
N ASN A 54 -2.23 -4.58 -14.29
CA ASN A 54 -3.66 -4.73 -14.05
C ASN A 54 -4.01 -5.60 -12.83
N GLY A 55 -3.18 -6.59 -12.51
CA GLY A 55 -3.31 -7.42 -11.32
C GLY A 55 -3.16 -6.60 -10.03
N PHE A 56 -2.15 -5.74 -9.98
CA PHE A 56 -1.91 -4.85 -8.85
C PHE A 56 -3.08 -3.86 -8.63
N ILE A 57 -3.54 -3.20 -9.69
CA ILE A 57 -4.69 -2.27 -9.61
C ILE A 57 -5.96 -3.01 -9.16
N ARG A 58 -6.19 -4.23 -9.63
CA ARG A 58 -7.34 -5.06 -9.22
C ARG A 58 -7.30 -5.40 -7.73
N GLU A 59 -6.13 -5.69 -7.17
CA GLU A 59 -5.99 -5.93 -5.73
C GLU A 59 -6.30 -4.68 -4.90
N ILE A 60 -5.79 -3.52 -5.31
CA ILE A 60 -6.11 -2.23 -4.66
C ILE A 60 -7.63 -1.97 -4.67
N GLN A 61 -8.29 -2.24 -5.80
CA GLN A 61 -9.75 -2.08 -5.91
C GLN A 61 -10.53 -3.02 -4.98
N LYS A 62 -10.06 -4.26 -4.81
CA LYS A 62 -10.69 -5.23 -3.88
C LYS A 62 -10.57 -4.80 -2.41
N LEU A 63 -9.41 -4.26 -2.02
CA LEU A 63 -9.19 -3.79 -0.64
C LEU A 63 -10.16 -2.67 -0.24
N LYS A 64 -10.54 -1.79 -1.18
CA LYS A 64 -11.49 -0.72 -0.92
C LYS A 64 -12.94 -1.18 -0.71
N GLN A 65 -13.32 -2.36 -1.21
CA GLN A 65 -14.70 -2.88 -1.09
C GLN A 65 -14.96 -3.64 0.22
N THR A 66 -13.92 -3.95 0.99
CA THR A 66 -14.02 -4.80 2.19
C THR A 66 -14.03 -3.97 3.49
N ILE A 67 -14.31 -2.67 3.42
CA ILE A 67 -14.40 -1.77 4.59
C ILE A 67 -15.78 -1.12 4.63
#